data_AF-Q8IUK5-F1
#
_entry.id   AF-Q8IUK5-F1
#
_cell.length_a   1.000
_cell.length_b   1.000
_cell.length_c   1.000
_cell.angle_alpha   90.00
_cell.angle_beta   90.00
_cell.angle_gamma   90.00
#
_symmetry.space_group_name_H-M   'P 1'
#
loop_
_entity.id
_entity.type
_entity.pdbx_description
1 polymer ?
#
loop_
_entity_poly.entity_id
_entity_poly.type
_entity_poly.pdbx_seq_one_letter_code
_entity_poly.pdbx_strand_id
1 'polypeptide(L)'
;MRGELWLLVLVLREAARALSPQPGAGHDEGPGSGWAAKGTVRGWNRRARESPGHVSEPDRTQLSQDLGGGTLAMDTLPDNRTRVVEDNHSYYVSRLYGPSEPHSRELWVDVAEANRSQVKIHTILSNTHRQASRVVLSFDFPFYGHPLRQITIATGGFIFMGDVIHRMLTATQYVAPLMANFNPGYSDNSTVVYFDNGTVFVVQWDHVYLQGWEDKGSFTFQAALHHDGRIVFAYKEIPMSVPEISSSQHPVKTGLSDAFMILNPSPDVPESRRRSIFEYHRIELDPSKVTSMSAVEFTPLPTCLQHRSCDACMSSDLTFNCSWCHVLQRCSSGFDRYRQEWMDYGCAQEAEGRMCEDFQDEDHDSASPDTSFSPYDGDLTTTSSSLFIDSLTTEDDTKLNPYAGGDGLQNNLSPKTKGTPVHLGTIVGIVLAVLLVAAIILAGIYINGHPTSNAALFFIERRPHHWPAMKFRSHPDHSTYAEVEPSGHEKEGFMEAEQC
;
A
#
# COMPACT_ATOMS: atom_id res chain seq x y z
N MET A 1 -16.40 -11.63 45.16
CA MET A 1 -16.77 -13.06 44.96
C MET A 1 -18.27 -13.36 44.95
N ARG A 2 -19.20 -12.46 45.35
CA ARG A 2 -20.65 -12.71 45.29
C ARG A 2 -21.32 -12.38 43.94
N GLY A 3 -20.73 -11.51 43.11
CA GLY A 3 -21.29 -11.13 41.79
C GLY A 3 -21.08 -12.19 40.70
N GLU A 4 -19.92 -12.83 40.69
CA GLU A 4 -19.55 -13.90 39.74
C GLU A 4 -20.46 -15.14 39.83
N LEU A 5 -20.88 -15.50 41.06
CA LEU A 5 -21.75 -16.66 41.28
C LEU A 5 -23.19 -16.43 40.75
N TRP A 6 -23.66 -15.18 40.75
CA TRP A 6 -24.99 -14.83 40.24
C TRP A 6 -25.07 -14.91 38.71
N LEU A 7 -24.01 -14.52 38.01
CA LEU A 7 -23.90 -14.64 36.55
C LEU A 7 -23.90 -16.11 36.11
N LEU A 8 -23.15 -16.97 36.80
CA LEU A 8 -23.13 -18.42 36.54
C LEU A 8 -24.51 -19.07 36.72
N VAL A 9 -25.26 -18.70 37.76
CA VAL A 9 -26.61 -19.22 37.99
C VAL A 9 -27.59 -18.73 36.91
N LEU A 10 -27.49 -17.49 36.45
CA LEU A 10 -28.34 -16.96 35.38
C LEU A 10 -28.08 -17.66 34.05
N VAL A 11 -26.81 -17.91 33.71
CA VAL A 11 -26.42 -18.63 32.48
C VAL A 11 -26.93 -20.08 32.50
N LEU A 12 -26.80 -20.79 33.63
CA LEU A 12 -27.31 -22.16 33.77
C LEU A 12 -28.84 -22.23 33.70
N ARG A 13 -29.54 -21.20 34.20
CA ARG A 13 -31.01 -21.16 34.20
C ARG A 13 -31.60 -20.90 32.81
N GLU A 14 -30.94 -20.08 31.99
CA GLU A 14 -31.33 -19.86 30.60
C GLU A 14 -30.96 -21.05 29.70
N ALA A 15 -29.82 -21.71 29.94
CA ALA A 15 -29.48 -22.97 29.24
C ALA A 15 -30.49 -24.09 29.53
N ALA A 16 -31.00 -24.18 30.78
CA ALA A 16 -32.03 -25.16 31.14
C ALA A 16 -33.41 -24.84 30.53
N ARG A 17 -33.73 -23.56 30.28
CA ARG A 17 -34.98 -23.15 29.59
C ARG A 17 -34.93 -23.44 28.09
N ALA A 18 -33.76 -23.32 27.47
CA ALA A 18 -33.56 -23.63 26.05
C ALA A 18 -33.70 -25.14 25.70
N LEU A 19 -33.63 -26.02 26.70
CA LEU A 19 -33.75 -27.48 26.54
C LEU A 19 -35.19 -27.99 26.71
N SER A 20 -36.17 -27.12 26.98
CA SER A 20 -37.56 -27.51 27.16
C SER A 20 -38.39 -27.15 25.91
N PRO A 21 -38.88 -28.13 25.13
CA PRO A 21 -39.69 -27.84 23.94
C PRO A 21 -41.09 -27.39 24.37
N GLN A 22 -41.50 -26.18 23.97
CA GLN A 22 -42.90 -25.76 24.06
C GLN A 22 -43.62 -25.95 22.71
N PRO A 23 -44.89 -26.38 22.68
CA PRO A 23 -45.61 -26.68 21.46
C PRO A 23 -46.45 -25.50 20.92
N GLY A 24 -46.29 -25.23 19.62
CA GLY A 24 -47.33 -24.95 18.61
C GLY A 24 -48.31 -23.78 18.77
N ALA A 25 -48.23 -22.82 17.84
CA ALA A 25 -49.31 -22.14 17.07
C ALA A 25 -48.69 -20.88 16.40
N GLY A 26 -48.82 -20.54 15.12
CA GLY A 26 -49.65 -20.98 14.01
C GLY A 26 -50.00 -19.73 13.17
N HIS A 27 -49.62 -19.72 11.87
CA HIS A 27 -50.11 -18.86 10.77
C HIS A 27 -49.85 -17.32 10.85
N ASP A 28 -49.53 -16.56 9.79
CA ASP A 28 -49.82 -16.69 8.36
C ASP A 28 -48.76 -16.04 7.45
N GLU A 29 -48.70 -16.54 6.21
CA GLU A 29 -47.86 -16.12 5.08
C GLU A 29 -48.41 -14.88 4.34
N GLY A 30 -47.51 -14.12 3.70
CA GLY A 30 -47.84 -13.17 2.64
C GLY A 30 -46.62 -12.91 1.73
N PRO A 31 -46.71 -13.01 0.39
CA PRO A 31 -45.57 -13.27 -0.49
C PRO A 31 -44.94 -12.01 -1.09
N GLY A 32 -43.65 -12.11 -1.42
CA GLY A 32 -42.81 -11.03 -1.90
C GLY A 32 -43.05 -10.56 -3.35
N SER A 33 -42.38 -9.45 -3.67
CA SER A 33 -42.04 -9.11 -5.05
C SER A 33 -40.62 -8.53 -5.06
N GLY A 34 -39.71 -9.24 -5.74
CA GLY A 34 -38.33 -8.82 -5.98
C GLY A 34 -38.24 -8.04 -7.28
N TRP A 35 -37.58 -6.88 -7.23
CA TRP A 35 -37.22 -6.11 -8.43
C TRP A 35 -35.72 -6.29 -8.67
N ALA A 36 -35.39 -7.06 -9.70
CA ALA A 36 -34.04 -7.19 -10.23
C ALA A 36 -33.78 -6.07 -11.26
N ALA A 37 -32.87 -5.16 -10.95
CA ALA A 37 -32.38 -4.17 -11.90
C ALA A 37 -31.15 -4.73 -12.65
N LYS A 38 -31.30 -4.98 -13.95
CA LYS A 38 -30.21 -5.23 -14.90
C LYS A 38 -29.41 -3.94 -15.13
N GLY A 39 -28.13 -3.93 -14.76
CA GLY A 39 -27.18 -2.90 -15.13
C GLY A 39 -26.35 -3.34 -16.36
N THR A 40 -26.50 -2.61 -17.45
CA THR A 40 -25.87 -2.83 -18.75
C THR A 40 -24.43 -2.27 -18.75
N VAL A 41 -23.43 -3.10 -19.09
CA VAL A 41 -22.04 -2.68 -19.28
C VAL A 41 -21.91 -1.91 -20.60
N ARG A 42 -21.54 -0.62 -20.54
CA ARG A 42 -21.07 0.16 -21.72
C ARG A 42 -19.55 0.12 -21.76
N GLY A 43 -18.99 -0.58 -22.74
CA GLY A 43 -17.58 -0.53 -23.07
C GLY A 43 -17.19 0.81 -23.70
N TRP A 44 -16.08 1.40 -23.25
CA TRP A 44 -15.52 2.63 -23.78
C TRP A 44 -14.65 2.30 -25.01
N ASN A 45 -15.10 2.77 -26.18
CA ASN A 45 -14.33 2.67 -27.43
C ASN A 45 -13.15 3.64 -27.42
N ARG A 46 -11.95 3.10 -27.69
CA ARG A 46 -10.69 3.82 -27.94
C ARG A 46 -10.81 4.54 -29.29
N ARG A 47 -10.83 5.88 -29.30
CA ARG A 47 -10.79 6.70 -30.52
C ARG A 47 -9.33 7.09 -30.82
N ALA A 48 -8.78 6.55 -31.89
CA ALA A 48 -7.60 7.13 -32.55
C ALA A 48 -8.03 8.42 -33.26
N ARG A 49 -7.31 9.52 -33.02
CA ARG A 49 -7.53 10.81 -33.67
C ARG A 49 -6.49 10.99 -34.78
N GLU A 50 -6.89 10.74 -36.02
CA GLU A 50 -6.19 11.25 -37.21
C GLU A 50 -6.72 12.65 -37.55
N SER A 51 -5.80 13.59 -37.80
CA SER A 51 -6.10 14.96 -38.25
C SER A 51 -6.39 14.99 -39.76
N PRO A 52 -7.40 15.75 -40.25
CA PRO A 52 -7.54 16.00 -41.68
C PRO A 52 -7.24 17.46 -42.06
N GLY A 53 -6.53 17.65 -43.17
CA GLY A 53 -6.42 18.96 -43.82
C GLY A 53 -6.14 18.88 -45.32
N HIS A 54 -7.18 19.25 -46.10
CA HIS A 54 -7.16 19.91 -47.43
C HIS A 54 -6.68 19.13 -48.68
N VAL A 55 -7.26 19.24 -49.89
CA VAL A 55 -8.49 19.82 -50.47
C VAL A 55 -8.56 19.37 -51.96
N SER A 56 -9.78 19.17 -52.51
CA SER A 56 -10.19 19.15 -53.95
C SER A 56 -9.85 17.97 -54.91
N GLU A 57 -10.76 16.98 -54.97
CA GLU A 57 -11.74 16.61 -56.05
C GLU A 57 -11.45 16.86 -57.58
N PRO A 58 -12.21 16.23 -58.52
CA PRO A 58 -12.02 14.87 -59.09
C PRO A 58 -12.06 14.83 -60.65
N ASP A 59 -11.77 13.71 -61.33
CA ASP A 59 -12.65 13.21 -62.41
C ASP A 59 -12.34 11.78 -62.93
N ARG A 60 -13.44 11.05 -63.19
CA ARG A 60 -13.71 10.04 -64.23
C ARG A 60 -12.98 8.68 -64.35
N THR A 61 -13.79 7.63 -64.06
CA THR A 61 -14.24 6.50 -64.93
C THR A 61 -13.20 5.82 -65.85
N GLN A 62 -13.10 4.48 -65.97
CA GLN A 62 -14.18 3.55 -66.30
C GLN A 62 -13.65 2.07 -66.38
N LEU A 63 -14.50 1.13 -65.94
CA LEU A 63 -14.75 -0.25 -66.45
C LEU A 63 -13.64 -1.31 -66.69
N SER A 64 -13.88 -2.47 -66.03
CA SER A 64 -14.03 -3.82 -66.60
C SER A 64 -12.90 -4.85 -66.46
N GLN A 65 -13.17 -5.79 -65.53
CA GLN A 65 -13.08 -7.26 -65.64
C GLN A 65 -11.92 -7.88 -66.44
N ASP A 66 -11.07 -8.64 -65.75
CA ASP A 66 -10.88 -10.04 -66.12
C ASP A 66 -10.40 -10.90 -64.93
N LEU A 67 -11.04 -12.06 -64.79
CA LEU A 67 -10.69 -13.12 -63.85
C LEU A 67 -9.47 -13.88 -64.37
N GLY A 68 -8.39 -13.96 -63.58
CA GLY A 68 -7.26 -14.83 -63.88
C GLY A 68 -6.39 -15.02 -62.65
N GLY A 69 -6.36 -16.25 -62.14
CA GLY A 69 -5.64 -16.62 -60.92
C GLY A 69 -4.18 -16.18 -60.95
N GLY A 70 -3.78 -15.45 -59.90
CA GLY A 70 -2.41 -15.06 -59.64
C GLY A 70 -2.27 -14.86 -58.14
N THR A 71 -1.61 -15.81 -57.50
CA THR A 71 -1.28 -15.85 -56.08
C THR A 71 -0.64 -14.54 -55.65
N LEU A 72 -1.41 -13.65 -55.00
CA LEU A 72 -0.91 -12.37 -54.51
C LEU A 72 0.01 -12.63 -53.33
N ALA A 73 1.28 -12.27 -53.54
CA ALA A 73 2.35 -12.26 -52.56
C ALA A 73 1.88 -11.58 -51.27
N MET A 74 2.11 -12.24 -50.12
CA MET A 74 2.18 -11.57 -48.83
C MET A 74 3.46 -10.73 -48.85
N ASP A 75 3.34 -9.50 -49.31
CA ASP A 75 4.36 -8.49 -49.07
C ASP A 75 4.43 -8.26 -47.56
N THR A 76 5.45 -8.88 -46.97
CA THR A 76 5.77 -8.81 -45.55
C THR A 76 6.32 -7.41 -45.31
N LEU A 77 5.45 -6.46 -44.98
CA LEU A 77 5.85 -5.12 -44.58
C LEU A 77 6.67 -5.24 -43.29
N PRO A 78 7.90 -4.70 -43.23
CA PRO A 78 8.76 -4.85 -42.06
C PRO A 78 8.15 -4.04 -40.90
N ASP A 79 7.93 -4.72 -39.78
CA ASP A 79 7.44 -4.15 -38.53
C ASP A 79 8.55 -3.31 -37.87
N ASN A 80 8.87 -2.16 -38.47
CA ASN A 80 9.88 -1.22 -37.97
C ASN A 80 9.29 0.16 -37.67
N ARG A 81 8.03 0.19 -37.23
CA ARG A 81 7.40 1.42 -36.73
C ARG A 81 7.61 1.43 -35.22
N THR A 82 8.49 2.32 -34.77
CA THR A 82 8.65 2.71 -33.37
C THR A 82 7.28 2.98 -32.73
N ARG A 83 6.81 2.06 -31.88
CA ARG A 83 5.52 2.19 -31.19
C ARG A 83 5.77 2.68 -29.78
N VAL A 84 5.78 4.00 -29.62
CA VAL A 84 5.59 4.63 -28.31
C VAL A 84 4.13 4.39 -27.89
N VAL A 85 3.92 3.80 -26.73
CA VAL A 85 2.57 3.57 -26.17
C VAL A 85 2.36 4.53 -25.01
N GLU A 86 1.38 5.42 -25.13
CA GLU A 86 0.98 6.36 -24.08
C GLU A 86 -0.29 5.85 -23.39
N ASP A 87 -0.30 5.87 -22.06
CA ASP A 87 -1.46 5.54 -21.22
C ASP A 87 -1.67 6.61 -20.15
N ASN A 88 -2.90 7.08 -20.02
CA ASN A 88 -3.26 8.22 -19.17
C ASN A 88 -3.92 7.69 -17.90
N HIS A 89 -3.24 7.85 -16.77
CA HIS A 89 -3.74 7.51 -15.43
C HIS A 89 -4.24 8.77 -14.72
N SER A 90 -4.80 8.64 -13.51
CA SER A 90 -5.29 9.80 -12.76
C SER A 90 -4.16 10.73 -12.31
N TYR A 91 -3.00 10.16 -11.92
CA TYR A 91 -1.88 10.91 -11.32
C TYR A 91 -0.65 11.02 -12.23
N TYR A 92 -0.54 10.17 -13.26
CA TYR A 92 0.61 10.15 -14.16
C TYR A 92 0.18 9.81 -15.58
N VAL A 93 0.97 10.22 -16.55
CA VAL A 93 0.93 9.70 -17.93
C VAL A 93 2.14 8.82 -18.12
N SER A 94 1.95 7.56 -18.52
CA SER A 94 3.06 6.63 -18.79
C SER A 94 3.31 6.51 -20.28
N ARG A 95 4.57 6.59 -20.70
CA ARG A 95 5.04 6.34 -22.07
C ARG A 95 6.04 5.19 -22.08
N LEU A 96 5.76 4.19 -22.89
CA LEU A 96 6.64 3.03 -23.10
C LEU A 96 7.44 3.21 -24.39
N TYR A 97 8.76 3.00 -24.31
CA TYR A 97 9.70 3.04 -25.42
C TYR A 97 10.34 1.66 -25.61
N GLY A 98 10.15 1.08 -26.79
CA GLY A 98 10.71 -0.24 -27.11
C GLY A 98 12.20 -0.21 -27.48
N PRO A 99 12.83 -1.39 -27.70
CA PRO A 99 14.26 -1.53 -28.01
C PRO A 99 14.75 -0.81 -29.27
N SER A 100 13.84 -0.62 -30.24
CA SER A 100 14.14 0.05 -31.51
C SER A 100 14.09 1.58 -31.40
N GLU A 101 13.59 2.13 -30.29
CA GLU A 101 13.49 3.57 -30.10
C GLU A 101 14.83 4.17 -29.65
N PRO A 102 15.37 5.19 -30.33
CA PRO A 102 16.58 5.87 -29.87
C PRO A 102 16.44 6.46 -28.46
N HIS A 103 15.25 6.98 -28.15
CA HIS A 103 14.93 7.61 -26.87
C HIS A 103 15.06 6.64 -25.67
N SER A 104 14.90 5.32 -25.86
CA SER A 104 15.10 4.36 -24.75
C SER A 104 16.55 4.35 -24.25
N ARG A 105 17.52 4.61 -25.14
CA ARG A 105 18.94 4.74 -24.79
C ARG A 105 19.27 6.08 -24.13
N GLU A 106 18.57 7.14 -24.51
CA GLU A 106 18.74 8.47 -23.90
C GLU A 106 18.25 8.53 -22.46
N LEU A 107 17.23 7.71 -22.13
CA LEU A 107 16.67 7.58 -20.79
C LEU A 107 17.55 6.73 -19.83
N TRP A 108 18.52 5.98 -20.36
CA TRP A 108 19.47 5.24 -19.53
C TRP A 108 20.55 6.18 -19.00
N VAL A 109 20.76 6.19 -17.68
CA VAL A 109 21.81 7.01 -17.09
C VAL A 109 23.09 6.18 -16.92
N ASP A 110 24.17 6.61 -17.56
CA ASP A 110 25.47 5.99 -17.35
C ASP A 110 26.06 6.40 -15.99
N VAL A 111 25.89 5.52 -15.01
CA VAL A 111 26.41 5.71 -13.64
C VAL A 111 27.95 5.73 -13.61
N ALA A 112 28.64 5.13 -14.59
CA ALA A 112 30.10 5.15 -14.64
C ALA A 112 30.66 6.49 -15.14
N GLU A 113 29.90 7.20 -15.99
CA GLU A 113 30.20 8.56 -16.45
C GLU A 113 29.73 9.63 -15.46
N ALA A 114 28.67 9.34 -14.68
CA ALA A 114 28.23 10.19 -13.60
C ALA A 114 29.37 10.41 -12.60
N ASN A 115 29.52 11.66 -12.12
CA ASN A 115 30.65 12.09 -11.30
C ASN A 115 30.93 11.09 -10.18
N ARG A 116 32.08 10.39 -10.25
CA ARG A 116 32.42 9.23 -9.40
C ARG A 116 32.27 9.51 -7.91
N SER A 117 32.32 10.77 -7.48
CA SER A 117 32.13 11.17 -6.08
C SER A 117 30.67 11.10 -5.60
N GLN A 118 29.68 11.13 -6.50
CA GLN A 118 28.26 11.09 -6.16
C GLN A 118 27.67 9.68 -6.16
N VAL A 119 28.33 8.75 -6.86
CA VAL A 119 27.91 7.35 -6.95
C VAL A 119 28.27 6.62 -5.67
N LYS A 120 27.27 6.02 -5.03
CA LYS A 120 27.41 5.22 -3.81
C LYS A 120 27.01 3.78 -4.10
N ILE A 121 27.94 2.85 -3.90
CA ILE A 121 27.65 1.42 -3.91
C ILE A 121 27.12 1.04 -2.54
N HIS A 122 25.90 0.54 -2.46
CA HIS A 122 25.33 0.12 -1.19
C HIS A 122 25.85 -1.27 -0.82
N THR A 123 26.84 -1.33 0.07
CA THR A 123 27.53 -2.57 0.45
C THR A 123 26.59 -3.66 0.98
N ILE A 124 25.65 -3.32 1.87
CA ILE A 124 24.71 -4.30 2.43
C ILE A 124 23.76 -4.81 1.35
N LEU A 125 23.01 -3.92 0.67
CA LEU A 125 22.07 -4.31 -0.38
C LEU A 125 22.72 -5.08 -1.53
N SER A 126 23.99 -4.81 -1.85
CA SER A 126 24.72 -5.54 -2.90
C SER A 126 25.07 -6.99 -2.52
N ASN A 127 25.13 -7.31 -1.22
CA ASN A 127 25.58 -8.62 -0.72
C ASN A 127 24.52 -9.40 0.07
N THR A 128 23.26 -8.94 0.05
CA THR A 128 22.19 -9.53 0.88
C THR A 128 20.92 -9.78 0.09
N HIS A 129 20.04 -10.60 0.68
CA HIS A 129 18.70 -10.88 0.16
C HIS A 129 17.65 -10.30 1.10
N ARG A 130 16.54 -9.82 0.56
CA ARG A 130 15.40 -9.27 1.33
C ARG A 130 15.80 -8.20 2.33
N GLN A 131 16.68 -7.29 1.89
CA GLN A 131 17.07 -6.11 2.66
C GLN A 131 16.54 -4.84 2.00
N ALA A 132 16.32 -3.81 2.81
CA ALA A 132 15.95 -2.49 2.33
C ALA A 132 16.72 -1.43 3.13
N SER A 133 17.12 -0.33 2.49
CA SER A 133 17.89 0.73 3.14
C SER A 133 17.30 2.09 2.85
N ARG A 134 17.17 2.91 3.91
CA ARG A 134 16.66 4.27 3.83
C ARG A 134 17.70 5.21 3.23
N VAL A 135 17.28 6.05 2.31
CA VAL A 135 18.09 7.08 1.68
C VAL A 135 17.35 8.40 1.72
N VAL A 136 18.06 9.47 2.08
CA VAL A 136 17.55 10.84 2.07
C VAL A 136 17.93 11.49 0.75
N LEU A 137 16.93 11.95 0.01
CA LEU A 137 17.06 12.69 -1.24
C LEU A 137 17.58 14.12 -0.98
N SER A 138 18.32 14.65 -1.95
CA SER A 138 18.80 16.03 -1.94
C SER A 138 17.73 17.05 -2.32
N PHE A 139 16.57 16.61 -2.81
CA PHE A 139 15.42 17.41 -3.22
C PHE A 139 14.11 16.78 -2.72
N ASP A 140 13.03 17.56 -2.70
CA ASP A 140 11.69 17.08 -2.40
C ASP A 140 11.05 16.48 -3.67
N PHE A 141 10.88 15.17 -3.71
CA PHE A 141 10.31 14.46 -4.85
C PHE A 141 8.77 14.39 -4.75
N PRO A 142 8.00 14.95 -5.70
CA PRO A 142 6.55 15.07 -5.61
C PRO A 142 5.80 13.79 -6.02
N PHE A 143 5.93 12.71 -5.25
CA PHE A 143 5.25 11.45 -5.53
C PHE A 143 3.75 11.55 -5.23
N TYR A 144 2.90 11.38 -6.26
CA TYR A 144 1.43 11.51 -6.13
C TYR A 144 0.97 12.86 -5.57
N GLY A 145 1.80 13.90 -5.73
CA GLY A 145 1.56 15.24 -5.18
C GLY A 145 2.13 15.46 -3.77
N HIS A 146 2.63 14.42 -3.11
CA HIS A 146 3.28 14.54 -1.80
C HIS A 146 4.79 14.77 -1.96
N PRO A 147 5.35 15.84 -1.36
CA PRO A 147 6.80 16.06 -1.37
C PRO A 147 7.48 15.07 -0.42
N LEU A 148 8.27 14.15 -0.97
CA LEU A 148 9.00 13.13 -0.21
C LEU A 148 10.50 13.40 -0.26
N ARG A 149 11.14 13.29 0.90
CA ARG A 149 12.59 13.44 1.03
C ARG A 149 13.30 12.17 1.49
N GLN A 150 12.56 11.22 2.06
CA GLN A 150 13.09 9.93 2.50
C GLN A 150 12.44 8.82 1.68
N ILE A 151 13.26 7.93 1.15
CA ILE A 151 12.83 6.76 0.38
C ILE A 151 13.59 5.53 0.88
N THR A 152 13.14 4.33 0.53
CA THR A 152 13.83 3.09 0.93
C THR A 152 14.11 2.22 -0.30
N ILE A 153 15.38 1.96 -0.60
CA ILE A 153 15.79 1.09 -1.70
C ILE A 153 15.73 -0.36 -1.22
N ALA A 154 15.05 -1.25 -1.95
CA ALA A 154 14.98 -2.67 -1.62
C ALA A 154 15.79 -3.54 -2.58
N THR A 155 16.37 -4.63 -2.08
CA THR A 155 17.08 -5.63 -2.92
C THR A 155 16.17 -6.28 -3.96
N GLY A 156 14.86 -6.28 -3.72
CA GLY A 156 13.84 -6.87 -4.60
C GLY A 156 13.50 -6.06 -5.85
N GLY A 157 14.30 -5.05 -6.23
CA GLY A 157 14.13 -4.30 -7.48
C GLY A 157 13.08 -3.18 -7.44
N PHE A 158 12.84 -2.59 -6.27
CA PHE A 158 11.89 -1.49 -6.10
C PHE A 158 12.35 -0.46 -5.05
N ILE A 159 11.74 0.71 -5.09
CA ILE A 159 11.89 1.77 -4.09
C ILE A 159 10.57 1.89 -3.34
N PHE A 160 10.60 1.74 -2.03
CA PHE A 160 9.47 2.04 -1.16
C PHE A 160 9.45 3.53 -0.85
N MET A 161 8.27 4.13 -1.03
CA MET A 161 8.01 5.57 -0.95
C MET A 161 7.14 5.93 0.26
N GLY A 162 6.85 4.98 1.16
CA GLY A 162 6.07 5.23 2.37
C GLY A 162 6.94 5.78 3.51
N ASP A 163 6.34 6.62 4.37
CA ASP A 163 7.05 7.23 5.49
C ASP A 163 7.33 6.23 6.63
N VAL A 164 6.46 5.24 6.79
CA VAL A 164 6.54 4.22 7.84
C VAL A 164 6.89 2.88 7.20
N ILE A 165 8.05 2.34 7.56
CA ILE A 165 8.43 0.97 7.17
C ILE A 165 7.51 -0.01 7.93
N HIS A 166 6.80 -0.83 7.18
CA HIS A 166 5.95 -1.91 7.70
C HIS A 166 6.30 -3.22 7.00
N ARG A 167 5.86 -4.36 7.54
CA ARG A 167 6.19 -5.69 6.97
C ARG A 167 5.79 -5.84 5.49
N MET A 168 4.72 -5.15 5.07
CA MET A 168 4.14 -5.21 3.73
C MET A 168 4.78 -4.23 2.72
N LEU A 169 6.11 -4.02 2.75
CA LEU A 169 6.79 -3.04 1.86
C LEU A 169 6.50 -3.28 0.37
N THR A 170 6.25 -4.53 0.00
CA THR A 170 5.93 -4.96 -1.37
C THR A 170 4.47 -4.77 -1.77
N ALA A 171 3.60 -4.42 -0.81
CA ALA A 171 2.16 -4.35 -1.05
C ALA A 171 1.75 -3.06 -1.76
N THR A 172 2.16 -1.90 -1.24
CA THR A 172 1.77 -0.56 -1.73
C THR A 172 2.89 0.47 -1.50
N GLN A 173 2.68 1.72 -1.94
CA GLN A 173 3.61 2.84 -1.75
C GLN A 173 4.99 2.55 -2.37
N TYR A 174 5.03 2.11 -3.62
CA TYR A 174 6.27 1.73 -4.29
C TYR A 174 6.42 2.36 -5.68
N VAL A 175 7.69 2.49 -6.07
CA VAL A 175 8.17 2.67 -7.44
C VAL A 175 8.91 1.39 -7.81
N ALA A 176 8.32 0.57 -8.67
CA ALA A 176 8.82 -0.76 -9.01
C ALA A 176 9.18 -0.84 -10.50
N PRO A 177 10.43 -0.52 -10.91
CA PRO A 177 10.87 -0.81 -12.28
C PRO A 177 10.73 -2.29 -12.60
N LEU A 178 11.14 -3.16 -11.68
CA LEU A 178 10.89 -4.60 -11.71
C LEU A 178 11.01 -5.15 -10.30
N MET A 179 9.88 -5.32 -9.61
CA MET A 179 9.84 -5.98 -8.32
C MET A 179 9.80 -7.49 -8.52
N ALA A 180 10.77 -8.23 -7.97
CA ALA A 180 10.81 -9.70 -8.00
C ALA A 180 11.72 -10.24 -6.88
N ASN A 181 11.88 -11.57 -6.81
CA ASN A 181 12.73 -12.24 -5.81
C ASN A 181 14.23 -12.12 -6.12
N PHE A 182 14.72 -10.92 -6.38
CA PHE A 182 16.14 -10.67 -6.65
C PHE A 182 17.00 -10.87 -5.40
N ASN A 183 18.14 -11.53 -5.59
CA ASN A 183 19.15 -11.75 -4.57
C ASN A 183 20.53 -11.27 -5.08
N PRO A 184 20.90 -10.01 -4.81
CA PRO A 184 22.23 -9.49 -5.10
C PRO A 184 23.35 -10.30 -4.42
N GLY A 185 23.09 -10.87 -3.23
CA GLY A 185 24.07 -11.69 -2.50
C GLY A 185 24.44 -13.02 -3.16
N TYR A 186 23.87 -13.37 -4.32
CA TYR A 186 24.25 -14.57 -5.07
C TYR A 186 25.63 -14.45 -5.74
N SER A 187 26.02 -13.25 -6.16
CA SER A 187 27.26 -13.03 -6.93
C SER A 187 27.94 -11.76 -6.48
N ASP A 188 29.26 -11.83 -6.26
CA ASP A 188 30.11 -10.68 -5.89
C ASP A 188 30.12 -9.58 -6.98
N ASN A 189 29.69 -9.90 -8.20
CA ASN A 189 29.54 -8.93 -9.29
C ASN A 189 28.22 -8.15 -9.23
N SER A 190 27.24 -8.62 -8.44
CA SER A 190 25.96 -7.93 -8.32
C SER A 190 26.15 -6.67 -7.48
N THR A 191 25.62 -5.55 -7.95
CA THR A 191 25.69 -4.31 -7.19
C THR A 191 24.34 -3.60 -7.17
N VAL A 192 24.02 -3.01 -6.01
CA VAL A 192 22.96 -2.03 -5.88
C VAL A 192 23.62 -0.69 -5.67
N VAL A 193 23.65 0.12 -6.72
CA VAL A 193 24.30 1.43 -6.71
C VAL A 193 23.26 2.51 -6.84
N TYR A 194 23.48 3.64 -6.18
CA TYR A 194 22.63 4.80 -6.31
C TYR A 194 23.46 6.08 -6.39
N PHE A 195 22.92 7.11 -7.02
CA PHE A 195 23.52 8.43 -7.01
C PHE A 195 22.44 9.51 -6.94
N ASP A 196 22.81 10.66 -6.40
CA ASP A 196 21.96 11.83 -6.30
C ASP A 196 22.76 13.07 -6.68
N ASN A 197 22.25 13.89 -7.61
CA ASN A 197 22.91 15.10 -8.07
C ASN A 197 22.15 16.41 -7.81
N GLY A 198 21.06 16.40 -7.04
CA GLY A 198 20.22 17.59 -6.83
C GLY A 198 19.08 17.76 -7.82
N THR A 199 19.16 17.08 -8.98
CA THR A 199 18.15 17.17 -10.04
C THR A 199 17.52 15.81 -10.37
N VAL A 200 18.28 14.75 -10.21
CA VAL A 200 17.82 13.37 -10.40
C VAL A 200 18.50 12.47 -9.38
N PHE A 201 17.71 11.55 -8.84
CA PHE A 201 18.15 10.43 -8.04
C PHE A 201 18.00 9.15 -8.85
N VAL A 202 19.03 8.32 -8.94
CA VAL A 202 18.98 7.07 -9.72
C VAL A 202 19.42 5.91 -8.85
N VAL A 203 18.70 4.80 -8.95
CA VAL A 203 19.11 3.49 -8.42
C VAL A 203 19.29 2.54 -9.58
N GLN A 204 20.40 1.82 -9.58
CA GLN A 204 20.68 0.73 -10.50
C GLN A 204 20.83 -0.57 -9.72
N TRP A 205 20.05 -1.57 -10.12
CA TRP A 205 20.29 -2.98 -9.76
C TRP A 205 21.09 -3.57 -10.92
N ASP A 206 22.38 -3.79 -10.69
CA ASP A 206 23.35 -4.21 -11.69
C ASP A 206 23.70 -5.68 -11.49
N HIS A 207 23.57 -6.46 -12.56
CA HIS A 207 23.87 -7.90 -12.59
C HIS A 207 23.20 -8.70 -11.44
N VAL A 208 21.98 -8.35 -11.05
CA VAL A 208 21.26 -9.04 -9.97
C VAL A 208 20.58 -10.32 -10.48
N TYR A 209 20.57 -11.37 -9.66
CA TYR A 209 20.02 -12.68 -10.04
C TYR A 209 18.67 -12.93 -9.37
N LEU A 210 17.77 -13.61 -10.08
CA LEU A 210 16.53 -14.12 -9.49
C LEU A 210 16.82 -15.38 -8.68
N GLN A 211 16.35 -15.40 -7.43
CA GLN A 211 16.53 -16.54 -6.54
C GLN A 211 15.95 -17.83 -7.15
N GLY A 212 16.79 -18.84 -7.33
CA GLY A 212 16.44 -20.14 -7.91
C GLY A 212 16.35 -20.19 -9.44
N TRP A 213 16.73 -19.11 -10.13
CA TRP A 213 16.73 -18.97 -11.59
C TRP A 213 18.04 -18.39 -12.10
N GLU A 214 19.14 -18.67 -11.41
CA GLU A 214 20.43 -18.03 -11.66
C GLU A 214 21.05 -18.47 -13.00
N ASP A 215 20.64 -19.63 -13.52
CA ASP A 215 21.00 -20.15 -14.84
C ASP A 215 20.45 -19.32 -16.00
N LYS A 216 19.41 -18.51 -15.77
CA LYS A 216 18.80 -17.65 -16.80
C LYS A 216 19.62 -16.42 -17.12
N GLY A 217 20.54 -16.03 -16.24
CA GLY A 217 21.35 -14.84 -16.39
C GLY A 217 20.98 -13.74 -15.41
N SER A 218 21.72 -12.64 -15.51
CA SER A 218 21.60 -11.49 -14.60
C SER A 218 20.71 -10.40 -15.17
N PHE A 219 20.02 -9.69 -14.30
CA PHE A 219 19.17 -8.56 -14.63
C PHE A 219 19.90 -7.25 -14.34
N THR A 220 19.77 -6.30 -15.26
CA THR A 220 20.34 -4.97 -15.10
C THR A 220 19.31 -3.92 -15.51
N PHE A 221 18.85 -3.14 -14.53
CA PHE A 221 17.81 -2.12 -14.71
C PHE A 221 17.95 -0.98 -13.70
N GLN A 222 17.30 0.13 -14.01
CA GLN A 222 17.36 1.36 -13.24
C GLN A 222 15.98 1.96 -12.99
N ALA A 223 15.86 2.70 -11.89
CA ALA A 223 14.81 3.68 -11.68
C ALA A 223 15.44 5.05 -11.43
N ALA A 224 14.97 6.07 -12.14
CA ALA A 224 15.35 7.46 -11.94
C ALA A 224 14.15 8.28 -11.45
N LEU A 225 14.34 9.06 -10.39
CA LEU A 225 13.39 10.00 -9.83
C LEU A 225 13.91 11.41 -10.13
N HIS A 226 13.22 12.14 -10.99
CA HIS A 226 13.58 13.52 -11.33
C HIS A 226 12.91 14.50 -10.36
N HIS A 227 13.58 15.61 -10.05
CA HIS A 227 13.07 16.63 -9.14
C HIS A 227 11.74 17.26 -9.59
N ASP A 228 11.42 17.17 -10.89
CA ASP A 228 10.17 17.64 -11.49
C ASP A 228 9.00 16.65 -11.31
N GLY A 229 9.25 15.50 -10.69
CA GLY A 229 8.28 14.43 -10.44
C GLY A 229 8.23 13.35 -11.52
N ARG A 230 9.04 13.44 -12.59
CA ARG A 230 9.14 12.36 -13.57
C ARG A 230 9.81 11.13 -12.97
N ILE A 231 9.30 9.96 -13.35
CA ILE A 231 9.88 8.66 -12.98
C ILE A 231 10.27 7.95 -14.27
N VAL A 232 11.49 7.45 -14.34
CA VAL A 232 11.97 6.71 -15.52
C VAL A 232 12.41 5.32 -15.09
N PHE A 233 11.88 4.30 -15.76
CA PHE A 233 12.39 2.92 -15.69
C PHE A 233 13.21 2.67 -16.94
N ALA A 234 14.44 2.17 -16.78
CA ALA A 234 15.30 1.84 -17.90
C ALA A 234 15.81 0.41 -17.74
N TYR A 235 15.68 -0.40 -18.78
CA TYR A 235 16.01 -1.82 -18.76
C TYR A 235 17.16 -2.08 -19.72
N LYS A 236 18.34 -2.41 -19.19
CA LYS A 236 19.51 -2.72 -20.02
C LYS A 236 19.52 -4.19 -20.40
N GLU A 237 19.33 -5.07 -19.42
CA GLU A 237 19.35 -6.52 -19.60
C GLU A 237 18.26 -7.19 -18.79
N ILE A 238 17.34 -7.86 -19.49
CA ILE A 238 16.22 -8.65 -18.98
C ILE A 238 16.30 -10.02 -19.68
N PRO A 239 16.99 -11.02 -19.10
CA PRO A 239 17.39 -12.23 -19.82
C PRO A 239 16.27 -13.28 -19.98
N MET A 240 15.13 -13.09 -19.32
CA MET A 240 13.94 -13.93 -19.46
C MET A 240 12.66 -13.06 -19.47
N SER A 241 11.59 -13.62 -20.00
CA SER A 241 10.28 -12.96 -20.07
C SER A 241 9.73 -12.71 -18.66
N VAL A 242 9.37 -11.47 -18.31
CA VAL A 242 8.85 -11.12 -16.97
C VAL A 242 7.62 -11.96 -16.57
N PRO A 243 6.65 -12.27 -17.47
CA PRO A 243 5.56 -13.20 -17.17
C PRO A 243 5.98 -14.61 -16.73
N GLU A 244 7.20 -15.06 -17.04
CA GLU A 244 7.70 -16.39 -16.65
C GLU A 244 8.29 -16.40 -15.23
N ILE A 245 8.50 -15.23 -14.61
CA ILE A 245 9.04 -15.12 -13.25
C ILE A 245 7.99 -15.59 -12.24
N SER A 246 8.39 -16.50 -11.35
CA SER A 246 7.48 -17.03 -10.33
C SER A 246 7.11 -16.00 -9.27
N SER A 247 5.82 -15.79 -9.05
CA SER A 247 5.27 -14.95 -7.97
C SER A 247 5.04 -15.70 -6.65
N SER A 248 5.48 -16.97 -6.56
CA SER A 248 5.16 -17.86 -5.43
C SER A 248 5.84 -17.51 -4.11
N GLN A 249 7.09 -17.03 -4.18
CA GLN A 249 7.90 -16.67 -3.02
C GLN A 249 7.99 -15.15 -2.80
N HIS A 250 7.76 -14.37 -3.86
CA HIS A 250 7.84 -12.93 -3.87
C HIS A 250 6.93 -12.39 -4.97
N PRO A 251 6.20 -11.28 -4.76
CA PRO A 251 5.39 -10.69 -5.82
C PRO A 251 6.26 -10.25 -7.02
N VAL A 252 5.69 -10.37 -8.22
CA VAL A 252 6.26 -9.83 -9.45
C VAL A 252 5.40 -8.65 -9.88
N LYS A 253 5.95 -7.43 -9.82
CA LYS A 253 5.21 -6.20 -10.13
C LYS A 253 6.09 -5.21 -10.90
N THR A 254 5.48 -4.45 -11.80
CA THR A 254 6.13 -3.41 -12.59
C THR A 254 5.20 -2.21 -12.66
N GLY A 255 5.58 -1.06 -12.11
CA GLY A 255 4.74 0.14 -12.07
C GLY A 255 4.80 0.91 -10.75
N LEU A 256 3.73 1.62 -10.43
CA LEU A 256 3.63 2.54 -9.30
C LEU A 256 2.42 2.20 -8.43
N SER A 257 2.50 2.37 -7.12
CA SER A 257 1.33 2.28 -6.22
C SER A 257 1.48 3.29 -5.09
N ASP A 258 0.37 3.92 -4.69
CA ASP A 258 0.31 4.72 -3.48
C ASP A 258 -0.93 4.39 -2.64
N ALA A 259 -0.79 4.63 -1.35
CA ALA A 259 -1.76 4.26 -0.33
C ALA A 259 -1.72 5.24 0.84
N PHE A 260 -2.80 5.28 1.60
CA PHE A 260 -2.84 5.95 2.91
C PHE A 260 -3.00 4.91 4.02
N MET A 261 -2.56 5.26 5.22
CA MET A 261 -2.72 4.43 6.41
C MET A 261 -3.80 5.02 7.30
N ILE A 262 -4.62 4.15 7.89
CA ILE A 262 -5.52 4.52 8.98
C ILE A 262 -5.07 3.79 10.24
N LEU A 263 -4.88 4.56 11.30
CA LEU A 263 -4.62 4.05 12.65
C LEU A 263 -5.94 3.79 13.37
N ASN A 264 -6.21 2.52 13.69
CA ASN A 264 -7.26 2.11 14.61
C ASN A 264 -6.80 2.40 16.06
N PRO A 265 -7.42 3.36 16.76
CA PRO A 265 -7.00 3.76 18.11
C PRO A 265 -7.44 2.77 19.20
N SER A 266 -8.18 1.71 18.86
CA SER A 266 -8.70 0.77 19.86
C SER A 266 -7.56 0.03 20.57
N PRO A 267 -7.50 0.10 21.92
CA PRO A 267 -6.46 -0.58 22.69
C PRO A 267 -6.58 -2.11 22.59
N ASP A 268 -7.77 -2.64 22.27
CA ASP A 268 -8.07 -4.08 22.17
C ASP A 268 -7.41 -4.75 20.95
N VAL A 269 -6.94 -3.95 19.98
CA VAL A 269 -6.28 -4.46 18.78
C VAL A 269 -4.76 -4.49 19.03
N PRO A 270 -4.07 -5.63 18.82
CA PRO A 270 -2.62 -5.70 18.88
C PRO A 270 -1.99 -4.65 17.96
N GLU A 271 -0.89 -4.01 18.38
CA GLU A 271 -0.25 -2.91 17.62
C GLU A 271 0.02 -3.27 16.16
N SER A 272 0.40 -4.52 15.88
CA SER A 272 0.64 -5.03 14.53
C SER A 272 -0.58 -5.01 13.62
N ARG A 273 -1.79 -4.93 14.18
CA ARG A 273 -3.08 -4.82 13.47
C ARG A 273 -3.76 -3.48 13.66
N ARG A 274 -3.13 -2.52 14.35
CA ARG A 274 -3.69 -1.17 14.51
C ARG A 274 -3.59 -0.34 13.24
N ARG A 275 -2.74 -0.71 12.28
CA ARG A 275 -2.56 0.01 11.02
C ARG A 275 -3.22 -0.77 9.88
N SER A 276 -4.27 -0.20 9.28
CA SER A 276 -4.82 -0.67 8.02
C SER A 276 -4.30 0.22 6.89
N ILE A 277 -3.92 -0.40 5.78
CA ILE A 277 -3.40 0.29 4.58
C ILE A 277 -4.48 0.22 3.50
N PHE A 278 -4.73 1.35 2.84
CA PHE A 278 -5.71 1.44 1.77
C PHE A 278 -5.07 1.96 0.50
N GLU A 279 -5.01 1.11 -0.53
CA GLU A 279 -4.53 1.48 -1.85
C GLU A 279 -5.60 2.33 -2.53
N TYR A 280 -5.26 3.56 -2.92
CA TYR A 280 -6.17 4.44 -3.64
C TYR A 280 -5.81 4.59 -5.12
N HIS A 281 -4.57 4.28 -5.51
CA HIS A 281 -4.17 4.28 -6.91
C HIS A 281 -2.98 3.36 -7.17
N ARG A 282 -3.01 2.71 -8.33
CA ARG A 282 -1.96 1.82 -8.82
C ARG A 282 -1.89 1.87 -10.33
N ILE A 283 -0.67 1.89 -10.85
CA ILE A 283 -0.35 1.73 -12.26
C ILE A 283 0.39 0.41 -12.41
N GLU A 284 -0.19 -0.53 -13.15
CA GLU A 284 0.47 -1.79 -13.52
C GLU A 284 0.88 -1.74 -14.98
N LEU A 285 2.17 -1.84 -15.25
CA LEU A 285 2.70 -1.98 -16.60
C LEU A 285 2.46 -3.41 -17.11
N ASP A 286 2.23 -3.55 -18.41
CA ASP A 286 2.18 -4.84 -19.08
C ASP A 286 3.56 -5.53 -18.98
N PRO A 287 3.70 -6.65 -18.24
CA PRO A 287 4.99 -7.29 -18.03
C PRO A 287 5.65 -7.77 -19.32
N SER A 288 4.87 -8.04 -20.37
CA SER A 288 5.39 -8.45 -21.69
C SER A 288 6.16 -7.32 -22.42
N LYS A 289 6.01 -6.07 -21.95
CA LYS A 289 6.66 -4.88 -22.50
C LYS A 289 7.98 -4.52 -21.82
N VAL A 290 8.26 -5.15 -20.68
CA VAL A 290 9.52 -4.99 -19.96
C VAL A 290 10.54 -5.94 -20.58
N THR A 291 11.39 -5.40 -21.45
CA THR A 291 12.36 -6.15 -22.25
C THR A 291 13.71 -5.43 -22.25
N SER A 292 14.78 -6.14 -22.62
CA SER A 292 16.10 -5.53 -22.74
C SER A 292 16.09 -4.35 -23.71
N MET A 293 16.82 -3.29 -23.36
CA MET A 293 16.93 -2.03 -24.10
C MET A 293 15.62 -1.24 -24.23
N SER A 294 14.62 -1.49 -23.40
CA SER A 294 13.39 -0.70 -23.32
C SER A 294 13.40 0.27 -22.15
N ALA A 295 12.49 1.25 -22.17
CA ALA A 295 12.33 2.22 -21.09
C ALA A 295 10.86 2.63 -20.93
N VAL A 296 10.49 3.11 -19.74
CA VAL A 296 9.18 3.67 -19.43
C VAL A 296 9.36 5.01 -18.73
N GLU A 297 8.71 6.06 -19.22
CA GLU A 297 8.68 7.37 -18.56
C GLU A 297 7.28 7.63 -18.00
N PHE A 298 7.19 8.02 -16.73
CA PHE A 298 5.98 8.54 -16.10
C PHE A 298 6.11 10.04 -15.92
N THR A 299 5.20 10.80 -16.52
CA THR A 299 5.08 12.25 -16.32
C THR A 299 4.00 12.52 -15.27
N PRO A 300 4.29 13.27 -14.20
CA PRO A 300 3.29 13.57 -13.17
C PRO A 300 2.20 14.50 -13.72
N LEU A 301 0.95 14.25 -13.32
CA LEU A 301 -0.17 15.14 -13.59
C LEU A 301 -0.42 16.07 -12.39
N PRO A 302 -0.96 17.28 -12.62
CA PRO A 302 -1.30 18.17 -11.52
C PRO A 302 -2.36 17.58 -10.58
N THR A 303 -2.18 17.78 -9.28
CA THR A 303 -3.06 17.28 -8.21
C THR A 303 -3.57 18.43 -7.34
N CYS A 304 -4.67 18.24 -6.63
CA CYS A 304 -5.21 19.25 -5.71
C CYS A 304 -4.17 19.81 -4.72
N LEU A 305 -3.28 18.95 -4.19
CA LEU A 305 -2.24 19.31 -3.22
C LEU A 305 -1.25 20.39 -3.71
N GLN A 306 -1.19 20.66 -5.01
CA GLN A 306 -0.32 21.69 -5.58
C GLN A 306 -0.87 23.11 -5.34
N HIS A 307 -2.18 23.25 -5.10
CA HIS A 307 -2.84 24.52 -4.85
C HIS A 307 -2.70 24.92 -3.38
N ARG A 308 -2.09 26.10 -3.15
CA ARG A 308 -1.78 26.61 -1.79
C ARG A 308 -2.76 27.65 -1.25
N SER A 309 -3.79 27.97 -2.01
CA SER A 309 -4.80 28.98 -1.64
C SER A 309 -6.18 28.47 -1.98
N CYS A 310 -7.17 28.90 -1.21
CA CYS A 310 -8.57 28.54 -1.43
C CYS A 310 -9.02 28.86 -2.87
N ASP A 311 -8.72 30.07 -3.36
CA ASP A 311 -9.17 30.48 -4.70
C ASP A 311 -8.63 29.56 -5.80
N ALA A 312 -7.32 29.30 -5.80
CA ALA A 312 -6.69 28.38 -6.75
C ALA A 312 -7.24 26.94 -6.65
N CYS A 313 -7.58 26.50 -5.44
CA CYS A 313 -8.16 25.18 -5.19
C CYS A 313 -9.58 25.07 -5.76
N MET A 314 -10.42 26.07 -5.51
CA MET A 314 -11.83 26.07 -5.91
C MET A 314 -12.00 26.40 -7.40
N SER A 315 -11.08 27.16 -8.00
CA SER A 315 -11.06 27.46 -9.44
C SER A 315 -10.36 26.38 -10.27
N SER A 316 -10.00 25.25 -9.67
CA SER A 316 -9.18 24.22 -10.30
C SER A 316 -10.00 23.35 -11.26
N ASP A 317 -9.69 23.41 -12.56
CA ASP A 317 -10.29 22.55 -13.61
C ASP A 317 -9.67 21.14 -13.67
N LEU A 318 -9.05 20.67 -12.58
CA LEU A 318 -8.46 19.34 -12.53
C LEU A 318 -9.54 18.27 -12.55
N THR A 319 -9.19 17.08 -13.04
CA THR A 319 -10.06 15.89 -13.04
C THR A 319 -10.37 15.37 -11.63
N PHE A 320 -9.74 15.94 -10.61
CA PHE A 320 -9.98 15.64 -9.21
C PHE A 320 -11.04 16.60 -8.67
N ASN A 321 -12.02 16.08 -7.92
CA ASN A 321 -12.99 16.89 -7.18
C ASN A 321 -12.29 17.57 -5.99
N CYS A 322 -11.48 18.59 -6.27
CA CYS A 322 -10.71 19.32 -5.27
C CYS A 322 -11.62 20.12 -4.36
N SER A 323 -11.27 20.16 -3.08
CA SER A 323 -11.94 20.94 -2.05
C SER A 323 -10.91 21.58 -1.13
N TRP A 324 -11.25 22.74 -0.60
CA TRP A 324 -10.40 23.44 0.35
C TRP A 324 -10.81 23.12 1.78
N CYS A 325 -9.85 22.76 2.63
CA CYS A 325 -10.06 22.72 4.07
C CYS A 325 -9.44 23.94 4.70
N HIS A 326 -10.27 24.79 5.31
CA HIS A 326 -9.81 26.01 5.94
C HIS A 326 -9.01 25.72 7.22
N VAL A 327 -9.45 24.74 8.03
CA VAL A 327 -8.74 24.39 9.27
C VAL A 327 -7.32 23.90 9.00
N LEU A 328 -7.12 23.11 7.94
CA LEU A 328 -5.80 22.59 7.55
C LEU A 328 -5.04 23.49 6.57
N GLN A 329 -5.67 24.56 6.07
CA GLN A 329 -5.15 25.43 5.01
C GLN A 329 -4.62 24.63 3.80
N ARG A 330 -5.38 23.64 3.35
CA ARG A 330 -4.94 22.66 2.35
C ARG A 330 -6.02 22.35 1.32
N CYS A 331 -5.60 22.25 0.06
CA CYS A 331 -6.43 21.75 -1.03
C CYS A 331 -6.26 20.24 -1.19
N SER A 332 -7.35 19.48 -1.20
CA SER A 332 -7.32 18.03 -1.42
C SER A 332 -8.63 17.53 -2.02
N SER A 333 -8.57 16.36 -2.68
CA SER A 333 -9.76 15.57 -3.03
C SER A 333 -10.28 14.73 -1.86
N GLY A 334 -9.57 14.73 -0.72
CA GLY A 334 -9.79 13.85 0.42
C GLY A 334 -9.22 12.43 0.25
N PHE A 335 -8.67 12.09 -0.92
CA PHE A 335 -8.13 10.75 -1.23
C PHE A 335 -6.64 10.81 -1.52
N ASP A 336 -5.86 11.06 -0.47
CA ASP A 336 -4.40 11.15 -0.49
C ASP A 336 -3.80 10.67 0.84
N ARG A 337 -2.48 10.75 1.03
CA ARG A 337 -1.80 10.27 2.25
C ARG A 337 -2.29 10.94 3.54
N TYR A 338 -2.82 12.15 3.47
CA TYR A 338 -3.33 12.92 4.60
C TYR A 338 -4.81 12.64 4.92
N ARG A 339 -5.41 11.61 4.31
CA ARG A 339 -6.84 11.31 4.48
C ARG A 339 -7.29 11.17 5.94
N GLN A 340 -6.46 10.57 6.81
CA GLN A 340 -6.82 10.46 8.22
C GLN A 340 -6.96 11.84 8.87
N GLU A 341 -5.96 12.72 8.70
CA GLU A 341 -6.00 14.11 9.17
C GLU A 341 -7.20 14.87 8.56
N TRP A 342 -7.44 14.70 7.25
CA TRP A 342 -8.58 15.30 6.55
C TRP A 342 -9.93 14.91 7.17
N MET A 343 -10.08 13.67 7.62
CA MET A 343 -11.29 13.20 8.29
C MET A 343 -11.36 13.66 9.75
N ASP A 344 -10.23 13.63 10.48
CA ASP A 344 -10.15 14.01 11.90
C ASP A 344 -10.51 15.49 12.12
N TYR A 345 -10.17 16.35 11.17
CA TYR A 345 -10.54 17.78 11.18
C TYR A 345 -11.87 18.10 10.49
N GLY A 346 -12.65 17.10 10.07
CA GLY A 346 -14.00 17.32 9.52
C GLY A 346 -14.06 17.96 8.13
N CYS A 347 -12.92 18.08 7.43
CA CYS A 347 -12.81 18.73 6.12
C CYS A 347 -13.71 18.10 5.03
N ALA A 348 -14.07 16.82 5.17
CA ALA A 348 -14.98 16.14 4.25
C ALA A 348 -16.42 16.69 4.31
N GLN A 349 -16.82 17.32 5.42
CA GLN A 349 -18.14 17.93 5.59
C GLN A 349 -18.11 19.44 5.28
N GLU A 350 -16.97 20.11 5.50
CA GLU A 350 -16.81 21.54 5.23
C GLU A 350 -16.86 21.89 3.74
N ALA A 351 -16.46 20.97 2.87
CA ALA A 351 -16.42 21.17 1.43
C ALA A 351 -17.80 21.31 0.75
N GLU A 352 -18.88 20.89 1.40
CA GLU A 352 -20.23 20.99 0.83
C GLU A 352 -20.78 22.43 0.97
N GLY A 353 -20.51 23.27 -0.03
CA GLY A 353 -21.25 24.51 -0.28
C GLY A 353 -20.67 25.81 0.28
N ARG A 354 -19.45 25.79 0.83
CA ARG A 354 -18.76 27.01 1.27
C ARG A 354 -17.88 27.60 0.17
N MET A 355 -17.90 28.93 0.04
CA MET A 355 -17.02 29.69 -0.84
C MET A 355 -15.82 30.24 -0.05
N CYS A 356 -14.74 30.62 -0.73
CA CYS A 356 -13.54 31.15 -0.07
C CYS A 356 -13.80 32.43 0.73
N GLU A 357 -14.83 33.19 0.35
CA GLU A 357 -15.27 34.40 1.04
C GLU A 357 -15.87 34.09 2.42
N ASP A 358 -16.52 32.94 2.60
CA ASP A 358 -17.16 32.56 3.87
C ASP A 358 -16.14 32.34 5.01
N PHE A 359 -14.87 32.11 4.66
CA PHE A 359 -13.79 31.93 5.64
C PHE A 359 -13.16 33.24 6.12
N GLN A 360 -13.42 34.37 5.47
CA GLN A 360 -12.82 35.65 5.84
C GLN A 360 -13.51 36.27 7.08
N ASP A 361 -14.76 35.87 7.36
CA ASP A 361 -15.54 36.40 8.47
C ASP A 361 -15.22 35.70 9.81
N GLU A 362 -14.76 34.45 9.82
CA GLU A 362 -14.46 33.72 11.06
C GLU A 362 -13.18 34.19 11.77
N ASP A 363 -12.21 34.76 11.03
CA ASP A 363 -10.97 35.29 11.60
C ASP A 363 -11.14 36.67 12.28
N HIS A 364 -12.28 37.35 12.09
CA HIS A 364 -12.53 38.69 12.64
C HIS A 364 -13.42 38.74 13.89
N ASP A 365 -14.12 37.67 14.25
CA ASP A 365 -15.08 37.66 15.38
C ASP A 365 -14.53 37.08 16.70
N SER A 366 -13.23 36.76 16.78
CA SER A 366 -12.58 36.27 18.01
C SER A 366 -11.71 37.31 18.75
N ALA A 367 -11.77 38.59 18.37
CA ALA A 367 -10.97 39.66 18.98
C ALA A 367 -11.79 40.58 19.90
N SER A 368 -11.61 40.38 21.21
CA SER A 368 -11.81 41.32 22.33
C SER A 368 -13.23 41.67 22.80
N PRO A 369 -13.50 41.42 24.10
CA PRO A 369 -14.09 42.42 24.98
C PRO A 369 -13.02 42.98 25.91
N ASP A 370 -12.90 44.31 25.86
CA ASP A 370 -12.08 45.16 26.70
C ASP A 370 -12.01 44.72 28.17
N THR A 371 -10.82 44.41 28.66
CA THR A 371 -10.49 44.58 30.07
C THR A 371 -9.11 45.19 30.23
N SER A 372 -9.13 46.47 30.57
CA SER A 372 -8.00 47.28 30.99
C SER A 372 -7.39 46.76 32.29
N PHE A 373 -6.20 46.17 32.26
CA PHE A 373 -5.26 46.20 33.38
C PHE A 373 -3.83 46.32 32.85
N SER A 374 -3.17 47.40 33.27
CA SER A 374 -1.81 47.79 32.89
C SER A 374 -0.75 47.04 33.74
N PRO A 375 0.54 47.12 33.40
CA PRO A 375 1.43 45.96 33.26
C PRO A 375 2.38 45.78 34.44
N TYR A 376 2.83 44.53 34.64
CA TYR A 376 4.05 44.23 35.37
C TYR A 376 4.99 43.41 34.48
N ASP A 377 6.20 43.94 34.34
CA ASP A 377 7.36 43.42 33.63
C ASP A 377 7.75 42.00 34.07
N GLY A 378 8.18 41.19 33.11
CA GLY A 378 8.83 39.91 33.33
C GLY A 378 9.27 39.28 32.00
N ASP A 379 10.56 39.37 31.71
CA ASP A 379 11.28 38.91 30.51
C ASP A 379 10.73 37.65 29.83
N LEU A 380 10.49 37.73 28.52
CA LEU A 380 10.26 36.59 27.64
C LEU A 380 11.41 36.49 26.63
N THR A 381 12.36 35.59 26.90
CA THR A 381 13.25 35.06 25.86
C THR A 381 12.48 34.07 25.01
N THR A 382 12.11 34.50 23.81
CA THR A 382 11.60 33.68 22.71
C THR A 382 12.60 32.58 22.37
N THR A 383 12.23 31.32 22.61
CA THR A 383 12.89 30.17 21.97
C THR A 383 11.81 29.33 21.31
N SER A 384 11.90 29.24 19.99
CA SER A 384 11.04 28.47 19.11
C SER A 384 11.15 26.98 19.45
N SER A 385 10.08 26.41 20.00
CA SER A 385 9.98 24.97 20.23
C SER A 385 9.61 24.28 18.91
N SER A 386 10.62 23.93 18.12
CA SER A 386 10.51 22.82 17.18
C SER A 386 10.15 21.56 17.97
N LEU A 387 8.98 20.99 17.69
CA LEU A 387 8.61 19.67 18.18
C LEU A 387 9.53 18.64 17.50
N PHE A 388 10.67 18.40 18.14
CA PHE A 388 11.40 17.15 17.98
C PHE A 388 10.57 16.07 18.65
N ILE A 389 10.01 15.15 17.87
CA ILE A 389 9.56 13.87 18.41
C ILE A 389 10.84 13.14 18.82
N ASP A 390 11.06 13.20 20.12
CA ASP A 390 12.14 12.54 20.81
C ASP A 390 12.00 11.03 20.62
N SER A 391 13.11 10.45 20.16
CA SER A 391 13.56 9.10 20.37
C SER A 391 12.88 8.39 21.55
N LEU A 392 11.83 7.61 21.27
CA LEU A 392 11.42 6.52 22.15
C LEU A 392 12.31 5.30 21.86
N THR A 393 13.46 5.28 22.51
CA THR A 393 14.20 4.05 22.81
C THR A 393 13.33 3.21 23.73
N THR A 394 12.63 2.23 23.17
CA THR A 394 12.18 1.07 23.95
C THR A 394 13.34 0.10 24.03
N GLU A 395 14.08 0.19 25.14
CA GLU A 395 14.84 -0.93 25.66
C GLU A 395 13.90 -2.11 25.97
N ASP A 396 14.46 -3.29 25.75
CA ASP A 396 14.17 -4.55 26.43
C ASP A 396 13.05 -5.46 25.89
N ASP A 397 13.30 -6.76 26.05
CA ASP A 397 12.47 -7.93 25.75
C ASP A 397 12.36 -8.41 24.29
N THR A 398 13.37 -9.15 23.82
CA THR A 398 13.20 -10.48 23.20
C THR A 398 14.54 -11.10 22.79
N LYS A 399 15.30 -11.60 23.77
CA LYS A 399 16.38 -12.57 23.53
C LYS A 399 15.97 -13.92 24.11
N LEU A 400 15.09 -14.62 23.41
CA LEU A 400 14.86 -16.05 23.58
C LEU A 400 15.56 -16.79 22.45
N ASN A 401 16.83 -17.12 22.68
CA ASN A 401 17.47 -18.27 22.04
C ASN A 401 17.16 -19.50 22.90
N PRO A 402 16.37 -20.47 22.41
CA PRO A 402 16.52 -21.85 22.82
C PRO A 402 17.39 -22.54 21.76
N TYR A 403 18.55 -23.08 22.14
CA TYR A 403 19.01 -24.42 21.72
C TYR A 403 20.43 -24.68 22.22
N ALA A 404 20.55 -25.84 22.88
CA ALA A 404 21.77 -26.59 23.17
C ALA A 404 22.69 -26.04 24.27
N GLY A 405 22.22 -26.18 25.51
CA GLY A 405 23.10 -26.43 26.66
C GLY A 405 23.70 -27.83 26.59
N GLY A 406 25.02 -27.92 26.74
CA GLY A 406 25.77 -29.12 27.07
C GLY A 406 26.49 -28.88 28.39
N ASP A 407 26.00 -29.53 29.44
CA ASP A 407 26.38 -29.39 30.84
C ASP A 407 27.84 -29.71 31.16
N GLY A 408 28.33 -29.03 32.20
CA GLY A 408 28.78 -29.75 33.39
C GLY A 408 30.24 -29.56 33.77
N LEU A 409 30.50 -28.76 34.82
CA LEU A 409 31.35 -29.16 35.95
C LEU A 409 31.29 -28.15 37.10
N GLN A 410 30.45 -28.39 38.13
CA GLN A 410 30.89 -28.06 39.49
C GLN A 410 30.17 -28.92 40.54
N ASN A 411 30.96 -29.80 41.14
CA ASN A 411 30.61 -30.60 42.30
C ASN A 411 30.45 -29.69 43.52
N ASN A 412 29.44 -29.93 44.36
CA ASN A 412 29.64 -30.49 45.69
C ASN A 412 28.34 -30.46 46.53
N LEU A 413 28.19 -31.51 47.35
CA LEU A 413 27.35 -31.65 48.56
C LEU A 413 25.91 -32.19 48.43
N SER A 414 25.85 -33.52 48.23
CA SER A 414 25.24 -34.59 49.07
C SER A 414 23.80 -34.49 49.66
N PRO A 415 23.07 -35.64 49.77
CA PRO A 415 21.62 -35.71 49.60
C PRO A 415 20.82 -36.31 50.79
N LYS A 416 19.50 -36.04 50.82
CA LYS A 416 18.36 -36.90 51.28
C LYS A 416 17.13 -35.98 51.40
N THR A 417 15.97 -36.23 50.79
CA THR A 417 14.91 -37.11 51.35
C THR A 417 13.64 -37.09 50.45
N LYS A 418 13.21 -38.29 50.02
CA LYS A 418 11.84 -38.84 49.76
C LYS A 418 10.72 -37.93 49.18
N GLY A 419 10.18 -38.36 48.04
CA GLY A 419 9.02 -37.77 47.35
C GLY A 419 7.68 -37.86 48.10
N THR A 420 6.87 -36.83 47.90
CA THR A 420 5.54 -36.63 48.51
C THR A 420 4.44 -37.03 47.51
N PRO A 421 3.39 -37.76 47.93
CA PRO A 421 2.31 -38.21 47.05
C PRO A 421 1.43 -37.03 46.59
N VAL A 422 1.13 -36.96 45.29
CA VAL A 422 0.24 -35.93 44.72
C VAL A 422 -1.19 -36.15 45.27
N HIS A 423 -1.74 -35.13 45.93
CA HIS A 423 -3.05 -35.17 46.56
C HIS A 423 -4.16 -35.44 45.52
N LEU A 424 -5.12 -36.31 45.86
CA LEU A 424 -6.28 -36.66 45.03
C LEU A 424 -7.04 -35.41 44.51
N GLY A 425 -7.06 -34.32 45.30
CA GLY A 425 -7.71 -33.06 44.93
C GLY A 425 -7.10 -32.38 43.70
N THR A 426 -5.78 -32.47 43.52
CA THR A 426 -5.09 -31.90 42.35
C THR A 426 -5.47 -32.61 41.07
N ILE A 427 -5.63 -33.94 41.10
CA ILE A 427 -6.05 -34.73 39.95
C ILE A 427 -7.48 -34.37 39.55
N VAL A 428 -8.39 -34.26 40.52
CA VAL A 428 -9.79 -33.86 40.27
C VAL A 428 -9.86 -32.45 39.66
N GLY A 429 -9.06 -31.51 40.16
CA GLY A 429 -8.99 -30.14 39.62
C GLY A 429 -8.53 -30.10 38.16
N ILE A 430 -7.49 -30.87 37.81
CA ILE A 430 -6.99 -30.95 36.43
C ILE A 430 -8.04 -31.57 35.51
N VAL A 431 -8.71 -32.66 35.93
CA VAL A 431 -9.75 -33.30 35.12
C VAL A 431 -10.92 -32.35 34.87
N LEU A 432 -11.37 -31.59 35.88
CA LEU A 432 -12.42 -30.59 35.70
C LEU A 432 -12.02 -29.47 34.74
N ALA A 433 -10.78 -28.98 34.81
CA ALA A 433 -10.28 -27.95 33.90
C ALA A 433 -10.25 -28.45 32.44
N VAL A 434 -9.78 -29.68 32.21
CA VAL A 434 -9.74 -30.30 30.88
C VAL A 434 -11.15 -30.48 30.31
N LEU A 435 -12.12 -30.92 31.12
CA LEU A 435 -13.52 -31.06 30.69
C LEU A 435 -14.15 -29.71 30.34
N LEU A 436 -13.82 -28.65 31.08
CA LEU A 436 -14.33 -27.30 30.81
C LEU A 436 -13.80 -26.75 29.48
N VAL A 437 -12.49 -26.94 29.22
CA VAL A 437 -11.88 -26.54 27.94
C VAL A 437 -12.49 -27.32 26.77
N ALA A 438 -12.70 -28.63 26.92
CA ALA A 438 -13.34 -29.46 25.90
C ALA A 438 -14.78 -29.00 25.59
N ALA A 439 -15.56 -28.63 26.62
CA ALA A 439 -16.91 -28.12 26.45
C ALA A 439 -16.94 -26.78 25.69
N ILE A 440 -15.99 -25.86 25.96
CA ILE A 440 -15.89 -24.58 25.25
C ILE A 440 -15.57 -24.80 23.76
N ILE A 441 -14.64 -25.71 23.45
CA ILE A 441 -14.28 -26.03 22.07
C ILE A 441 -15.49 -26.61 21.31
N LEU A 442 -16.22 -27.55 21.92
CA LEU A 442 -17.43 -28.13 21.33
C LEU A 442 -18.53 -27.08 21.11
N ALA A 443 -18.71 -26.13 22.04
CA ALA A 443 -19.64 -25.03 21.87
C ALA A 443 -19.24 -24.12 20.70
N GLY A 444 -17.95 -23.81 20.54
CA GLY A 444 -17.44 -23.03 19.41
C GLY A 444 -17.69 -23.71 18.06
N ILE A 445 -17.45 -25.03 17.98
CA ILE A 445 -17.73 -25.83 16.78
C ILE A 445 -19.24 -25.84 16.47
N TYR A 446 -20.09 -26.02 17.47
CA TYR A 446 -21.54 -26.03 17.29
C TYR A 446 -22.08 -24.68 16.78
N ILE A 447 -21.61 -23.56 17.36
CA ILE A 447 -22.00 -22.20 16.94
C ILE A 447 -21.55 -21.93 15.50
N ASN A 448 -20.35 -22.39 15.13
CA ASN A 448 -19.83 -22.21 13.76
C ASN A 448 -20.58 -23.09 12.73
N GLY A 449 -21.03 -24.28 13.12
CA GLY A 449 -21.76 -25.21 12.25
C GLY A 449 -23.27 -24.92 12.12
N HIS A 450 -23.88 -24.27 13.12
CA HIS A 450 -25.31 -23.97 13.16
C HIS A 450 -25.58 -22.49 13.48
N PRO A 451 -25.29 -21.57 12.54
CA PRO A 451 -25.45 -20.13 12.75
C PRO A 451 -26.91 -19.70 12.99
N THR A 452 -27.87 -20.56 12.69
CA THR A 452 -29.32 -20.32 12.88
C THR A 452 -29.89 -20.88 14.19
N SER A 453 -29.06 -21.46 15.07
CA SER A 453 -29.52 -21.96 16.37
C SER A 453 -29.76 -20.82 17.37
N ASN A 454 -30.73 -20.98 18.29
CA ASN A 454 -31.00 -20.00 19.35
C ASN A 454 -29.76 -19.67 20.20
N ALA A 455 -28.87 -20.65 20.39
CA ALA A 455 -27.61 -20.45 21.10
C ALA A 455 -26.65 -19.54 20.30
N ALA A 456 -26.52 -19.75 18.99
CA ALA A 456 -25.70 -18.89 18.13
C ALA A 456 -26.26 -17.45 18.07
N LEU A 457 -27.59 -17.31 17.95
CA LEU A 457 -28.25 -15.99 17.95
C LEU A 457 -27.99 -15.23 19.26
N PHE A 458 -28.08 -15.89 20.41
CA PHE A 458 -27.79 -15.27 21.70
C PHE A 458 -26.36 -14.70 21.81
N PHE A 459 -25.36 -15.39 21.25
CA PHE A 459 -23.98 -14.92 21.23
C PHE A 459 -23.73 -13.85 20.15
N ILE A 460 -24.43 -13.90 19.01
CA ILE A 460 -24.34 -12.90 17.95
C ILE A 460 -24.99 -11.57 18.40
N GLU A 461 -26.13 -11.64 19.08
CA GLU A 461 -26.91 -10.48 19.52
C GLU A 461 -26.30 -9.75 20.72
N ARG A 462 -25.42 -10.41 21.49
CA ARG A 462 -24.64 -9.80 22.59
C ARG A 462 -23.22 -9.39 22.21
N ARG A 463 -22.89 -9.33 20.92
CA ARG A 463 -21.63 -8.67 20.51
C ARG A 463 -21.66 -7.23 21.01
N PRO A 464 -20.61 -6.74 21.70
CA PRO A 464 -20.54 -5.35 22.13
C PRO A 464 -20.74 -4.45 20.91
N HIS A 465 -21.80 -3.64 20.90
CA HIS A 465 -22.14 -2.72 19.81
C HIS A 465 -21.16 -1.52 19.66
N HIS A 466 -19.96 -1.61 20.25
CA HIS A 466 -18.88 -0.65 20.04
C HIS A 466 -18.00 -1.15 18.87
N TRP A 467 -18.56 -1.13 17.68
CA TRP A 467 -17.75 -0.97 16.48
C TRP A 467 -18.37 0.22 15.77
N PRO A 468 -17.65 1.34 15.57
CA PRO A 468 -18.13 2.34 14.66
C PRO A 468 -18.20 1.61 13.31
N ALA A 469 -19.40 1.24 12.89
CA ALA A 469 -19.65 0.90 11.52
C ALA A 469 -19.24 2.14 10.73
N MET A 470 -18.01 2.17 10.20
CA MET A 470 -17.61 3.13 9.19
C MET A 470 -18.58 2.90 8.04
N LYS A 471 -19.61 3.75 7.98
CA LYS A 471 -20.48 3.83 6.82
C LYS A 471 -19.58 4.39 5.72
N PHE A 472 -18.98 3.49 4.95
CA PHE A 472 -18.40 3.81 3.67
C PHE A 472 -19.54 4.32 2.79
N ARG A 473 -19.77 5.64 2.82
CA ARG A 473 -20.65 6.30 1.87
C ARG A 473 -19.91 6.24 0.55
N SER A 474 -20.31 5.32 -0.32
CA SER A 474 -19.92 5.36 -1.72
C SER A 474 -20.44 6.68 -2.29
N HIS A 475 -19.58 7.68 -2.39
CA HIS A 475 -19.92 8.86 -3.20
C HIS A 475 -20.06 8.40 -4.65
N PRO A 476 -21.03 8.92 -5.41
CA PRO A 476 -21.30 8.46 -6.77
C PRO A 476 -20.19 8.75 -7.80
N ASP A 477 -19.07 9.35 -7.42
CA ASP A 477 -17.95 9.69 -8.31
C ASP A 477 -16.66 8.92 -7.95
N HIS A 478 -16.53 7.73 -8.54
CA HIS A 478 -15.31 7.05 -9.02
C HIS A 478 -13.95 7.19 -8.28
N SER A 479 -13.88 7.07 -6.96
CA SER A 479 -12.62 6.69 -6.28
C SER A 479 -12.83 5.58 -5.24
N THR A 480 -12.80 4.33 -5.71
CA THR A 480 -12.83 3.15 -4.84
C THR A 480 -11.40 2.85 -4.40
N TYR A 481 -11.09 3.01 -3.12
CA TYR A 481 -9.88 2.48 -2.51
C TYR A 481 -10.14 1.07 -1.99
N ALA A 482 -9.11 0.23 -1.93
CA ALA A 482 -9.20 -1.13 -1.45
C ALA A 482 -8.34 -1.31 -0.20
N GLU A 483 -8.87 -1.99 0.82
CA GLU A 483 -8.06 -2.41 1.96
C GLU A 483 -7.03 -3.44 1.47
N VAL A 484 -5.77 -3.20 1.82
CA VAL A 484 -4.67 -4.10 1.49
C VAL A 484 -4.67 -5.22 2.51
N GLU A 485 -5.13 -6.40 2.10
CA GLU A 485 -5.04 -7.57 2.96
C GLU A 485 -3.58 -8.02 3.09
N PRO A 486 -3.11 -8.35 4.30
CA PRO A 486 -1.81 -8.98 4.49
C PRO A 486 -1.85 -10.36 3.82
N SER A 487 -1.33 -10.45 2.60
CA SER A 487 -1.30 -11.71 1.87
C SER A 487 -0.42 -12.70 2.64
N GLY A 488 -1.01 -13.83 3.05
CA GLY A 488 -0.35 -14.87 3.85
C GLY A 488 0.86 -15.56 3.18
N HIS A 489 1.29 -15.09 2.02
CA HIS A 489 2.45 -15.55 1.28
C HIS A 489 3.73 -14.72 1.54
N GLU A 490 3.65 -13.55 2.18
CA GLU A 490 4.83 -12.83 2.68
C GLU A 490 5.35 -13.49 3.98
N LYS A 491 5.87 -14.72 3.86
CA LYS A 491 6.43 -15.43 5.03
C LYS A 491 7.75 -14.85 5.54
N GLU A 492 8.40 -13.99 4.76
CA GLU A 492 9.68 -13.36 5.08
C GLU A 492 9.68 -11.93 4.50
N GLY A 493 9.42 -10.95 5.35
CA GLY A 493 9.44 -9.54 4.97
C GLY A 493 10.88 -9.02 4.80
N PHE A 494 11.00 -7.83 4.21
CA PHE A 494 12.28 -7.14 4.11
C PHE A 494 12.76 -6.68 5.49
N MET A 495 14.04 -6.87 5.77
CA MET A 495 14.70 -6.30 6.95
C MET A 495 15.35 -4.96 6.59
N GLU A 496 15.37 -4.04 7.54
CA GLU A 496 16.06 -2.75 7.35
C GLU A 496 17.57 -2.93 7.56
N ALA A 497 18.34 -2.53 6.56
CA ALA A 497 19.79 -2.46 6.62
C ALA A 497 20.20 -1.07 7.12
N GLU A 498 20.77 -0.98 8.32
CA GLU A 498 21.38 0.26 8.79
C GLU A 498 22.71 0.49 8.08
N GLN A 499 22.92 1.70 7.57
CA GLN A 499 24.18 2.09 6.94
C GLN A 499 25.21 2.42 8.04
N CYS A 500 26.26 1.60 8.17
CA CYS A 500 27.39 1.84 9.08
C CYS A 500 28.29 2.99 8.64
#